data_AF-A0A2S6W9V8-F1
#
_entry.id   AF-A0A2S6W9V8-F1
#
_cell.length_a   1.000
_cell.length_b   1.000
_cell.length_c   1.000
_cell.angle_alpha   90.00
_cell.angle_beta   90.00
_cell.angle_gamma   90.00
#
_symmetry.space_group_name_H-M   'P 1'
#
loop_
_entity.id
_entity.type
_entity.pdbx_description
1 polymer ?
#
loop_
_entity_poly.entity_id
_entity_poly.type
_entity_poly.pdbx_seq_one_letter_code
_entity_poly.pdbx_strand_id
1 'polypeptide(L)'
;RSRLWGRLAGNGGMLAVMAPAQRIRELLEPRRQRISVAAVNGPASVTVSGDALALEEFGAQLSAEGVLRWPLPGVDFAGHSPQVEEFRAELLDLLSGVRPAPARIPFFSTVTAGPCGGDQLDGAYWYRNTREPVEFDATVRALLRAGHHTFIEVGPHPLLNAAIDEIAADEGVPATALHTLQRDAGGLEHMRNAVGAAFAHGVRVDWNALYEGTGARRVPLPSYAFRRDRFWLPTAVARRTAASSSRPTDAWRYRVTWTALETPAGEGRLSGRWLVVGQDGDGLVPELTG
;
A
#
# COMPACT_ATOMS: atom_id res chain seq x y z
N ARG A 1 15.55 -24.34 20.25
CA ARG A 1 15.88 -24.43 18.81
C ARG A 1 17.31 -23.99 18.54
N SER A 2 17.66 -22.70 18.67
CA SER A 2 19.00 -22.17 18.32
C SER A 2 20.19 -22.91 18.94
N ARG A 3 20.08 -23.33 20.22
CA ARG A 3 21.11 -24.14 20.90
C ARG A 3 21.47 -25.43 20.16
N LEU A 4 20.52 -26.07 19.48
CA LEU A 4 20.76 -27.32 18.75
C LEU A 4 21.49 -27.09 17.43
N TRP A 5 21.40 -25.90 16.83
CA TRP A 5 22.15 -25.57 15.61
C TRP A 5 23.66 -25.60 15.84
N GLY A 6 24.12 -25.32 17.07
CA GLY A 6 25.53 -25.43 17.43
C GLY A 6 26.14 -26.82 17.24
N ARG A 7 25.32 -27.88 17.11
CA ARG A 7 25.79 -29.24 16.77
C ARG A 7 26.02 -29.43 15.27
N LEU A 8 25.30 -28.70 14.44
CA LEU A 8 25.46 -28.72 12.98
C LEU A 8 26.46 -27.68 12.48
N ALA A 9 26.88 -26.76 13.36
CA ALA A 9 27.85 -25.72 13.03
C ALA A 9 29.13 -26.34 12.44
N GLY A 10 29.52 -25.87 11.25
CA GLY A 10 30.69 -26.33 10.51
C GLY A 10 30.46 -27.55 9.60
N ASN A 11 29.31 -28.22 9.69
CA ASN A 11 28.99 -29.43 8.91
C ASN A 11 27.93 -29.19 7.82
N GLY A 12 27.51 -27.94 7.62
CA GLY A 12 26.54 -27.60 6.59
C GLY A 12 26.62 -26.14 6.17
N GLY A 13 25.74 -25.77 5.26
CA GLY A 13 25.60 -24.39 4.81
C GLY A 13 24.33 -24.15 4.04
N MET A 14 24.24 -22.95 3.45
CA MET A 14 23.13 -22.57 2.59
C MET A 14 23.65 -21.81 1.35
N LEU A 15 23.03 -22.07 0.21
CA LEU A 15 23.33 -21.48 -1.09
C LEU A 15 22.07 -20.81 -1.65
N ALA A 16 22.15 -19.51 -1.93
CA ALA A 16 21.11 -18.80 -2.67
C ALA A 16 21.31 -19.09 -4.16
N VAL A 17 20.21 -19.40 -4.85
CA VAL A 17 20.20 -19.79 -6.27
C VAL A 17 19.08 -19.05 -6.99
N MET A 18 19.43 -18.37 -8.08
CA MET A 18 18.49 -17.62 -8.91
C MET A 18 17.95 -18.50 -10.04
N ALA A 19 17.03 -19.39 -9.69
CA ALA A 19 16.29 -20.22 -10.63
C ALA A 19 14.95 -20.67 -10.03
N PRO A 20 13.98 -21.09 -10.87
CA PRO A 20 12.70 -21.62 -10.40
C PRO A 20 12.87 -22.89 -9.55
N ALA A 21 12.04 -23.02 -8.51
CA ALA A 21 12.11 -24.15 -7.58
C ALA A 21 11.99 -25.52 -8.24
N GLN A 22 11.15 -25.64 -9.27
CA GLN A 22 10.97 -26.91 -10.00
C GLN A 22 12.28 -27.38 -10.66
N ARG A 23 12.98 -26.48 -11.36
CA ARG A 23 14.29 -26.77 -11.96
C ARG A 23 15.29 -27.20 -10.89
N ILE A 24 15.34 -26.49 -9.77
CA ILE A 24 16.28 -26.83 -8.70
C ILE A 24 15.96 -28.17 -8.05
N ARG A 25 14.69 -28.50 -7.80
CA ARG A 25 14.31 -29.83 -7.28
C ARG A 25 14.79 -30.95 -8.21
N GLU A 26 14.60 -30.81 -9.52
CA GLU A 26 15.07 -31.79 -10.52
C GLU A 26 16.60 -31.98 -10.49
N LEU A 27 17.36 -30.88 -10.41
CA LEU A 27 18.82 -30.94 -10.32
C LEU A 27 19.33 -31.54 -8.98
N LEU A 28 18.51 -31.47 -7.92
CA LEU A 28 18.85 -32.00 -6.60
C LEU A 28 18.54 -33.49 -6.43
N GLU A 29 17.76 -34.12 -7.31
CA GLU A 29 17.37 -35.54 -7.20
C GLU A 29 18.55 -36.50 -6.94
N PRO A 30 19.71 -36.37 -7.62
CA PRO A 30 20.88 -37.21 -7.36
C PRO A 30 21.49 -37.02 -5.96
N ARG A 31 21.19 -35.89 -5.29
CA ARG A 31 21.79 -35.46 -4.02
C ARG A 31 20.76 -35.22 -2.91
N ARG A 32 19.50 -35.64 -3.08
CA ARG A 32 18.37 -35.35 -2.17
C ARG A 32 18.57 -35.79 -0.71
N GLN A 33 19.51 -36.70 -0.47
CA GLN A 33 19.88 -37.16 0.88
C GLN A 33 20.88 -36.23 1.58
N ARG A 34 21.65 -35.43 0.83
CA ARG A 34 22.71 -34.54 1.33
C ARG A 34 22.29 -33.08 1.34
N ILE A 35 21.52 -32.66 0.34
CA ILE A 35 21.05 -31.28 0.17
C ILE A 35 19.58 -31.24 -0.26
N SER A 36 18.87 -30.18 0.12
CA SER A 36 17.47 -29.96 -0.21
C SER A 36 17.16 -28.49 -0.43
N VAL A 37 16.04 -28.21 -1.10
CA VAL A 37 15.47 -26.84 -1.11
C VAL A 37 15.10 -26.48 0.32
N ALA A 38 15.70 -25.43 0.83
CA ALA A 38 15.47 -24.89 2.17
C ALA A 38 14.36 -23.85 2.18
N ALA A 39 14.27 -23.04 1.13
CA ALA A 39 13.27 -22.00 0.98
C ALA A 39 12.98 -21.72 -0.49
N VAL A 40 11.71 -21.45 -0.80
CA VAL A 40 11.26 -20.88 -2.07
C VAL A 40 10.85 -19.44 -1.78
N ASN A 41 11.73 -18.50 -2.13
CA ASN A 41 11.60 -17.08 -1.77
C ASN A 41 10.85 -16.28 -2.84
N GLY A 42 10.79 -16.76 -4.07
CA GLY A 42 10.08 -16.11 -5.17
C GLY A 42 10.04 -16.97 -6.44
N PRO A 43 9.48 -16.45 -7.54
CA PRO A 43 9.31 -17.19 -8.79
C PRO A 43 10.62 -17.77 -9.36
N ALA A 44 11.72 -17.04 -9.18
CA ALA A 44 13.06 -17.43 -9.64
C ALA A 44 14.13 -17.31 -8.54
N SER A 45 13.75 -17.43 -7.26
CA SER A 45 14.67 -17.32 -6.13
C SER A 45 14.45 -18.42 -5.12
N VAL A 46 15.48 -19.26 -4.92
CA VAL A 46 15.45 -20.35 -3.93
C VAL A 46 16.72 -20.38 -3.09
N THR A 47 16.60 -20.99 -1.91
CA THR A 47 17.75 -21.32 -1.07
C THR A 47 17.85 -22.84 -0.98
N VAL A 48 19.06 -23.37 -1.15
CA VAL A 48 19.39 -24.78 -0.97
C VAL A 48 20.25 -24.91 0.29
N SER A 49 20.03 -25.94 1.10
CA SER A 49 20.82 -26.20 2.30
C SER A 49 21.20 -27.66 2.40
N GLY A 50 22.26 -27.94 3.14
CA GLY A 50 22.69 -29.29 3.49
C GLY A 50 24.19 -29.38 3.69
N ASP A 51 24.73 -30.55 3.39
CA ASP A 51 26.16 -30.86 3.47
C ASP A 51 27.03 -29.90 2.64
N ALA A 52 28.13 -29.43 3.23
CA ALA A 52 28.99 -28.40 2.64
C ALA A 52 29.64 -28.85 1.32
N LEU A 53 30.14 -30.09 1.24
CA LEU A 53 30.77 -30.61 0.02
C LEU A 53 29.74 -30.79 -1.09
N ALA A 54 28.54 -31.30 -0.77
CA ALA A 54 27.46 -31.40 -1.74
C ALA A 54 27.01 -30.03 -2.27
N LEU A 55 27.00 -28.99 -1.42
CA LEU A 55 26.69 -27.63 -1.84
C LEU A 55 27.78 -27.04 -2.74
N GLU A 56 29.05 -27.35 -2.49
CA GLU A 56 30.17 -26.94 -3.36
C GLU A 56 30.08 -27.59 -4.74
N GLU A 57 29.90 -28.92 -4.79
CA GLU A 57 29.69 -29.67 -6.03
C GLU A 57 28.48 -29.13 -6.82
N PHE A 58 27.36 -28.88 -6.13
CA PHE A 58 26.16 -28.34 -6.74
C PHE A 58 26.37 -26.90 -7.24
N GLY A 59 27.07 -26.08 -6.47
CA GLY A 59 27.46 -24.73 -6.86
C GLY A 59 28.33 -24.74 -8.12
N ALA A 60 29.29 -25.66 -8.24
CA ALA A 60 30.12 -25.84 -9.42
C ALA A 60 29.28 -26.25 -10.64
N GLN A 61 28.33 -27.18 -10.48
CA GLN A 61 27.38 -27.55 -11.53
C GLN A 61 26.56 -26.34 -12.01
N LEU A 62 25.96 -25.59 -11.08
CA LEU A 62 25.19 -24.38 -11.43
C LEU A 62 26.05 -23.33 -12.15
N SER A 63 27.33 -23.23 -11.81
CA SER A 63 28.29 -22.36 -12.50
C SER A 63 28.46 -22.74 -13.96
N ALA A 64 28.63 -24.04 -14.23
CA ALA A 64 28.79 -24.56 -15.58
C ALA A 64 27.51 -24.37 -16.42
N GLU A 65 26.34 -24.38 -15.77
CA GLU A 65 25.04 -24.10 -16.39
C GLU A 65 24.70 -22.60 -16.49
N GLY A 66 25.59 -21.70 -16.03
CA GLY A 66 25.37 -20.25 -16.07
C GLY A 66 24.30 -19.72 -15.11
N VAL A 67 23.95 -20.48 -14.07
CA VAL A 67 22.96 -20.09 -13.06
C VAL A 67 23.62 -19.25 -11.97
N LEU A 68 23.07 -18.07 -11.68
CA LEU A 68 23.57 -17.19 -10.63
C LEU A 68 23.32 -17.80 -9.25
N ARG A 69 24.37 -17.84 -8.43
CA ARG A 69 24.38 -18.43 -7.09
C ARG A 69 25.43 -17.79 -6.19
N TRP A 70 25.17 -17.73 -4.89
CA TRP A 70 26.13 -17.30 -3.87
C TRP A 70 25.86 -17.97 -2.52
N PRO A 71 26.89 -18.26 -1.72
CA PRO A 71 26.71 -18.78 -0.36
C PRO A 71 26.10 -17.70 0.54
N LEU A 72 25.29 -18.11 1.52
CA LEU A 72 24.77 -17.19 2.53
C LEU A 72 25.83 -16.96 3.63
N PRO A 73 26.36 -15.72 3.79
CA PRO A 73 27.41 -15.45 4.76
C PRO A 73 26.94 -15.66 6.20
N GLY A 74 27.81 -16.25 7.03
CA GLY A 74 27.56 -16.45 8.46
C GLY A 74 26.56 -17.56 8.79
N VAL A 75 26.15 -18.37 7.81
CA VAL A 75 25.31 -19.55 8.01
C VAL A 75 26.16 -20.81 7.81
N ASP A 76 26.60 -21.38 8.93
CA ASP A 76 27.46 -22.58 9.00
C ASP A 76 26.69 -23.85 9.42
N PHE A 77 25.35 -23.81 9.32
CA PHE A 77 24.45 -24.92 9.61
C PHE A 77 23.40 -25.05 8.50
N ALA A 78 22.85 -26.26 8.30
CA ALA A 78 21.83 -26.50 7.28
C ALA A 78 20.44 -26.73 7.90
N GLY A 79 19.73 -25.64 8.20
CA GLY A 79 18.29 -25.73 8.48
C GLY A 79 17.50 -26.18 7.25
N HIS A 80 16.29 -26.70 7.43
CA HIS A 80 15.41 -27.15 6.34
C HIS A 80 16.03 -28.27 5.47
N SER A 81 16.85 -29.13 6.08
CA SER A 81 17.60 -30.19 5.43
C SER A 81 17.54 -31.53 6.17
N PRO A 82 17.93 -32.65 5.54
CA PRO A 82 18.04 -33.94 6.21
C PRO A 82 18.90 -33.94 7.49
N GLN A 83 19.87 -33.02 7.62
CA GLN A 83 20.71 -32.92 8.83
C GLN A 83 19.90 -32.59 10.09
N VAL A 84 18.71 -31.98 9.95
CA VAL A 84 17.81 -31.70 11.09
C VAL A 84 17.28 -33.00 11.73
N GLU A 85 17.28 -34.12 11.02
CA GLU A 85 16.86 -35.41 11.58
C GLU A 85 17.76 -35.87 12.74
N GLU A 86 19.03 -35.46 12.77
CA GLU A 86 20.02 -35.87 13.77
C GLU A 86 19.62 -35.50 15.21
N PHE A 87 18.87 -34.41 15.38
CA PHE A 87 18.40 -33.94 16.68
C PHE A 87 16.88 -33.90 16.79
N ARG A 88 16.15 -34.61 15.90
CA ARG A 88 14.69 -34.65 15.90
C ARG A 88 14.09 -35.00 17.26
N ALA A 89 14.53 -36.12 17.85
CA ALA A 89 13.97 -36.62 19.11
C ALA A 89 14.19 -35.60 20.25
N GLU A 90 15.40 -35.04 20.35
CA GLU A 90 15.74 -34.03 21.35
C GLU A 90 14.93 -32.74 21.14
N LEU A 91 14.75 -32.29 19.89
CA LEU A 91 13.96 -31.09 19.61
C LEU A 91 12.48 -31.30 19.98
N LEU A 92 11.91 -32.46 19.68
CA LEU A 92 10.52 -32.79 20.05
C LEU A 92 10.34 -32.85 21.56
N ASP A 93 11.29 -33.46 22.28
CA ASP A 93 11.29 -33.51 23.74
C ASP A 93 11.35 -32.11 24.36
N LEU A 94 12.30 -31.27 23.91
CA LEU A 94 12.45 -29.89 24.37
C LEU A 94 11.20 -29.03 24.11
N LEU A 95 10.42 -29.36 23.07
CA LEU A 95 9.20 -28.63 22.70
C LEU A 95 7.91 -29.29 23.21
N SER A 96 8.00 -30.41 23.94
CA SER A 96 6.83 -31.13 24.46
C SER A 96 5.98 -30.30 25.43
N GLY A 97 6.59 -29.29 26.07
CA GLY A 97 5.92 -28.34 26.97
C GLY A 97 5.16 -27.22 26.26
N VAL A 98 5.30 -27.06 24.94
CA VAL A 98 4.58 -26.01 24.20
C VAL A 98 3.08 -26.29 24.24
N ARG A 99 2.29 -25.26 24.61
CA ARG A 99 0.84 -25.30 24.67
C ARG A 99 0.28 -24.25 23.70
N PRO A 100 0.04 -24.61 22.44
CA PRO A 100 -0.49 -23.68 21.45
C PRO A 100 -1.93 -23.27 21.80
N ALA A 101 -2.34 -22.10 21.34
CA ALA A 101 -3.66 -21.53 21.60
C ALA A 101 -4.19 -20.85 20.33
N PRO A 102 -5.53 -20.71 20.17
CA PRO A 102 -6.11 -20.07 19.00
C PRO A 102 -5.50 -18.68 18.74
N ALA A 103 -5.09 -18.46 17.50
CA ALA A 103 -4.49 -17.19 17.10
C ALA A 103 -5.57 -16.11 16.99
N ARG A 104 -5.34 -14.96 17.64
CA ARG A 104 -6.22 -13.77 17.52
C ARG A 104 -6.03 -13.04 16.20
N ILE A 105 -4.84 -13.13 15.63
CA ILE A 105 -4.49 -12.59 14.31
C ILE A 105 -4.32 -13.79 13.37
N PRO A 106 -4.89 -13.75 12.15
CA PRO A 106 -4.70 -14.82 11.18
C PRO A 106 -3.21 -15.14 10.98
N PHE A 107 -2.87 -16.41 11.07
CA PHE A 107 -1.50 -16.90 10.89
C PHE A 107 -1.43 -17.69 9.59
N PHE A 108 -0.59 -17.25 8.66
CA PHE A 108 -0.28 -17.98 7.44
C PHE A 108 1.05 -18.70 7.64
N SER A 109 1.01 -20.03 7.59
CA SER A 109 2.21 -20.84 7.75
C SER A 109 2.97 -20.92 6.43
N THR A 110 4.27 -20.64 6.48
CA THR A 110 5.21 -20.91 5.39
C THR A 110 5.61 -22.38 5.28
N VAL A 111 5.18 -23.24 6.21
CA VAL A 111 5.39 -24.69 6.12
C VAL A 111 4.32 -25.33 5.24
N THR A 112 3.06 -24.88 5.40
CA THR A 112 1.91 -25.42 4.65
C THR A 112 1.43 -24.48 3.53
N ALA A 113 2.07 -23.33 3.35
CA ALA A 113 1.72 -22.29 2.39
C ALA A 113 0.24 -21.82 2.46
N GLY A 114 -0.27 -21.59 3.67
CA GLY A 114 -1.68 -21.21 3.84
C GLY A 114 -2.10 -20.92 5.29
N PRO A 115 -3.39 -20.63 5.51
CA PRO A 115 -3.93 -20.37 6.85
C PRO A 115 -3.70 -21.55 7.79
N CYS A 116 -3.25 -21.26 9.01
CA CYS A 116 -3.00 -22.25 10.05
C CYS A 116 -3.50 -21.72 11.39
N GLY A 117 -4.21 -22.57 12.13
CA GLY A 117 -4.72 -22.25 13.45
C GLY A 117 -3.58 -22.14 14.45
N GLY A 118 -3.65 -21.15 15.34
CA GLY A 118 -2.63 -20.97 16.39
C GLY A 118 -2.51 -22.16 17.34
N ASP A 119 -3.60 -22.92 17.50
CA ASP A 119 -3.71 -24.17 18.24
C ASP A 119 -2.95 -25.34 17.59
N GLN A 120 -2.56 -25.21 16.32
CA GLN A 120 -1.78 -26.20 15.58
C GLN A 120 -0.26 -25.98 15.71
N LEU A 121 0.18 -24.88 16.35
CA LEU A 121 1.59 -24.48 16.46
C LEU A 121 2.32 -25.20 17.62
N ASP A 122 2.16 -26.52 17.68
CA ASP A 122 2.75 -27.40 18.70
C ASP A 122 4.24 -27.70 18.44
N GLY A 123 4.84 -28.51 19.32
CA GLY A 123 6.24 -28.92 19.15
C GLY A 123 6.51 -29.67 17.85
N ALA A 124 5.54 -30.44 17.33
CA ALA A 124 5.67 -31.13 16.06
C ALA A 124 5.66 -30.14 14.88
N TYR A 125 4.83 -29.11 14.92
CA TYR A 125 4.85 -28.01 13.95
C TYR A 125 6.19 -27.30 13.94
N TRP A 126 6.74 -26.97 15.11
CA TRP A 126 8.04 -26.28 15.17
C TRP A 126 9.22 -27.16 14.74
N TYR A 127 9.13 -28.48 14.89
CA TYR A 127 10.05 -29.41 14.25
C TYR A 127 9.88 -29.38 12.72
N ARG A 128 8.65 -29.47 12.18
CA ARG A 128 8.41 -29.35 10.73
C ARG A 128 8.93 -28.02 10.18
N ASN A 129 8.65 -26.90 10.84
CA ASN A 129 9.21 -25.59 10.49
C ASN A 129 10.75 -25.56 10.47
N THR A 130 11.41 -26.41 11.25
CA THR A 130 12.88 -26.51 11.28
C THR A 130 13.40 -27.39 10.14
N ARG A 131 12.62 -28.40 9.73
CA ARG A 131 13.04 -29.50 8.83
C ARG A 131 12.57 -29.32 7.38
N GLU A 132 11.36 -28.84 7.18
CA GLU A 132 10.69 -28.73 5.89
C GLU A 132 11.03 -27.39 5.21
N PRO A 133 10.91 -27.29 3.87
CA PRO A 133 11.18 -26.05 3.15
C PRO A 133 10.27 -24.90 3.62
N VAL A 134 10.79 -23.67 3.57
CA VAL A 134 10.01 -22.45 3.75
C VAL A 134 9.37 -22.05 2.42
N GLU A 135 8.07 -22.28 2.27
CA GLU A 135 7.29 -21.94 1.08
C GLU A 135 6.82 -20.48 1.12
N PHE A 136 7.77 -19.54 1.14
CA PHE A 136 7.49 -18.10 1.26
C PHE A 136 6.73 -17.56 0.05
N ASP A 137 7.15 -17.89 -1.17
CA ASP A 137 6.48 -17.50 -2.43
C ASP A 137 4.99 -17.88 -2.41
N ALA A 138 4.70 -19.17 -2.22
CA ALA A 138 3.33 -19.67 -2.17
C ALA A 138 2.50 -19.01 -1.05
N THR A 139 3.12 -18.70 0.10
CA THR A 139 2.45 -18.02 1.22
C THR A 139 2.08 -16.58 0.89
N VAL A 140 2.98 -15.81 0.27
CA VAL A 140 2.70 -14.44 -0.17
C VAL A 140 1.61 -14.43 -1.24
N ARG A 141 1.64 -15.35 -2.21
CA ARG A 141 0.55 -15.50 -3.18
C ARG A 141 -0.79 -15.81 -2.52
N ALA A 142 -0.80 -16.68 -1.51
CA ALA A 142 -2.01 -16.97 -0.75
C ALA A 142 -2.54 -15.71 -0.03
N LEU A 143 -1.66 -14.88 0.54
CA LEU A 143 -2.02 -13.60 1.16
C LEU A 143 -2.58 -12.60 0.15
N LEU A 144 -1.94 -12.46 -1.01
CA LEU A 144 -2.41 -11.59 -2.10
C LEU A 144 -3.80 -12.00 -2.59
N ARG A 145 -4.02 -13.30 -2.81
CA ARG A 145 -5.33 -13.85 -3.21
C ARG A 145 -6.40 -13.71 -2.14
N ALA A 146 -6.00 -13.65 -0.86
CA ALA A 146 -6.88 -13.34 0.27
C ALA A 146 -7.17 -11.84 0.42
N GLY A 147 -6.63 -10.97 -0.46
CA GLY A 147 -6.88 -9.52 -0.45
C GLY A 147 -5.94 -8.72 0.44
N HIS A 148 -4.81 -9.30 0.87
CA HIS A 148 -3.79 -8.58 1.63
C HIS A 148 -2.76 -7.97 0.68
N HIS A 149 -2.70 -6.64 0.61
CA HIS A 149 -1.86 -5.90 -0.34
C HIS A 149 -0.79 -5.01 0.32
N THR A 150 -0.78 -4.91 1.65
CA THR A 150 0.24 -4.16 2.39
C THR A 150 0.98 -5.09 3.33
N PHE A 151 2.28 -5.22 3.14
CA PHE A 151 3.17 -6.08 3.91
C PHE A 151 4.13 -5.20 4.71
N ILE A 152 4.32 -5.52 5.98
CA ILE A 152 5.27 -4.82 6.86
C ILE A 152 6.26 -5.85 7.40
N GLU A 153 7.51 -5.76 6.96
CA GLU A 153 8.60 -6.57 7.48
C GLU A 153 9.06 -6.01 8.83
N VAL A 154 8.83 -6.78 9.89
CA VAL A 154 9.24 -6.43 11.26
C VAL A 154 10.60 -7.04 11.55
N GLY A 155 11.64 -6.23 11.43
CA GLY A 155 13.02 -6.68 11.61
C GLY A 155 14.02 -5.53 11.70
N PRO A 156 15.29 -5.85 12.03
CA PRO A 156 16.38 -4.87 12.11
C PRO A 156 16.87 -4.42 10.72
N HIS A 157 16.52 -5.13 9.66
CA HIS A 157 16.87 -4.82 8.27
C HIS A 157 15.90 -5.50 7.30
N PRO A 158 15.45 -4.84 6.22
CA PRO A 158 14.62 -5.46 5.20
C PRO A 158 15.39 -6.56 4.45
N LEU A 159 14.80 -7.75 4.40
CA LEU A 159 15.30 -8.90 3.64
C LEU A 159 14.25 -9.44 2.66
N LEU A 160 12.96 -9.20 2.92
CA LEU A 160 11.85 -9.85 2.24
C LEU A 160 11.12 -8.93 1.25
N ASN A 161 11.29 -7.61 1.37
CA ASN A 161 10.56 -6.65 0.54
C ASN A 161 10.74 -6.90 -0.97
N ALA A 162 11.97 -7.09 -1.44
CA ALA A 162 12.24 -7.34 -2.86
C ALA A 162 11.57 -8.63 -3.37
N ALA A 163 11.52 -9.67 -2.54
CA ALA A 163 10.83 -10.91 -2.87
C ALA A 163 9.31 -10.69 -2.94
N ILE A 164 8.72 -9.94 -2.00
CA ILE A 164 7.30 -9.59 -2.01
C ILE A 164 6.95 -8.80 -3.26
N ASP A 165 7.77 -7.81 -3.64
CA ASP A 165 7.58 -7.01 -4.85
C ASP A 165 7.63 -7.87 -6.12
N GLU A 166 8.59 -8.80 -6.21
CA GLU A 166 8.71 -9.76 -7.33
C GLU A 166 7.47 -10.67 -7.43
N ILE A 167 7.01 -11.23 -6.30
CA ILE A 167 5.84 -12.12 -6.26
C ILE A 167 4.56 -11.36 -6.64
N ALA A 168 4.39 -10.13 -6.15
CA ALA A 168 3.24 -9.30 -6.48
C ALA A 168 3.20 -8.92 -7.96
N ALA A 169 4.37 -8.59 -8.54
CA ALA A 169 4.51 -8.31 -9.97
C ALA A 169 4.17 -9.55 -10.82
N ASP A 170 4.61 -10.74 -10.39
CA ASP A 170 4.32 -12.00 -11.09
C ASP A 170 2.84 -12.40 -11.02
N GLU A 171 2.14 -12.15 -9.90
CA GLU A 171 0.67 -12.31 -9.81
C GLU A 171 -0.10 -11.19 -10.54
N GLY A 172 0.56 -10.12 -10.98
CA GLY A 172 -0.08 -8.98 -11.61
C GLY A 172 -0.97 -8.15 -10.66
N VAL A 173 -0.67 -8.18 -9.36
CA VAL A 173 -1.43 -7.52 -8.30
C VAL A 173 -0.59 -6.41 -7.66
N PRO A 174 -1.10 -5.18 -7.52
CA PRO A 174 -0.37 -4.15 -6.79
C PRO A 174 -0.25 -4.52 -5.31
N ALA A 175 0.97 -4.43 -4.78
CA ALA A 175 1.26 -4.59 -3.37
C ALA A 175 2.26 -3.53 -2.90
N THR A 176 2.30 -3.30 -1.59
CA THR A 176 3.26 -2.42 -0.93
C THR A 176 4.04 -3.22 0.11
N ALA A 177 5.36 -3.33 -0.07
CA ALA A 177 6.26 -3.89 0.93
C ALA A 177 6.97 -2.76 1.71
N LEU A 178 6.71 -2.68 3.01
CA LEU A 178 7.31 -1.74 3.94
C LEU A 178 8.20 -2.48 4.93
N HIS A 179 9.14 -1.78 5.56
CA HIS A 179 10.03 -2.35 6.59
C HIS A 179 10.06 -1.46 7.84
N THR A 180 10.44 -2.03 8.97
CA THR A 180 10.52 -1.29 10.23
C THR A 180 11.85 -0.58 10.44
N LEU A 181 12.97 -1.29 10.36
CA LEU A 181 14.30 -0.77 10.61
C LEU A 181 15.25 -1.20 9.50
N GLN A 182 16.39 -0.52 9.40
CA GLN A 182 17.48 -0.90 8.50
C GLN A 182 18.83 -0.82 9.22
N ARG A 183 19.83 -1.51 8.68
CA ARG A 183 21.22 -1.45 9.16
C ARG A 183 21.65 0.01 9.28
N ASP A 184 22.32 0.33 10.39
CA ASP A 184 22.81 1.67 10.72
C ASP A 184 21.73 2.75 10.89
N ALA A 185 20.45 2.36 10.90
CA ALA A 185 19.30 3.26 11.03
C ALA A 185 18.23 2.65 11.95
N GLY A 186 18.57 2.59 13.24
CA GLY A 186 17.73 2.06 14.31
C GLY A 186 17.04 3.13 15.15
N GLY A 187 16.46 2.71 16.28
CA GLY A 187 15.88 3.63 17.26
C GLY A 187 14.47 4.13 16.92
N LEU A 188 13.94 4.96 17.82
CA LEU A 188 12.54 5.41 17.76
C LEU A 188 12.22 6.32 16.57
N GLU A 189 13.20 7.08 16.07
CA GLU A 189 13.01 7.93 14.91
C GLU A 189 12.67 7.11 13.65
N HIS A 190 13.48 6.09 13.35
CA HIS A 190 13.24 5.20 12.21
C HIS A 190 11.95 4.41 12.38
N MET A 191 11.63 3.96 13.60
CA MET A 191 10.36 3.32 13.87
C MET A 191 9.16 4.26 13.60
N ARG A 192 9.26 5.54 13.98
CA ARG A 192 8.21 6.55 13.68
C ARG A 192 8.10 6.80 12.18
N ASN A 193 9.21 6.81 11.45
CA ASN A 193 9.20 6.91 9.99
C ASN A 193 8.52 5.70 9.35
N ALA A 194 8.76 4.48 9.85
CA ALA A 194 8.06 3.28 9.37
C ALA A 194 6.54 3.35 9.62
N VAL A 195 6.12 3.82 10.80
CA VAL A 195 4.69 4.06 11.09
C VAL A 195 4.10 5.14 10.17
N GLY A 196 4.84 6.22 9.91
CA GLY A 196 4.45 7.26 8.97
C GLY A 196 4.34 6.74 7.53
N ALA A 197 5.26 5.88 7.10
CA ALA A 197 5.21 5.23 5.79
C ALA A 197 3.99 4.30 5.68
N ALA A 198 3.70 3.50 6.71
CA ALA A 198 2.50 2.67 6.74
C ALA A 198 1.22 3.52 6.64
N PHE A 199 1.14 4.62 7.40
CA PHE A 199 0.03 5.56 7.33
C PHE A 199 -0.13 6.19 5.94
N ALA A 200 0.97 6.61 5.31
CA ALA A 200 0.97 7.19 3.96
C ALA A 200 0.47 6.19 2.89
N HIS A 201 0.62 4.88 3.14
CA HIS A 201 0.10 3.81 2.30
C HIS A 201 -1.28 3.29 2.76
N GLY A 202 -1.99 4.04 3.60
CA GLY A 202 -3.38 3.77 3.97
C GLY A 202 -3.58 2.83 5.16
N VAL A 203 -2.51 2.42 5.85
CA VAL A 203 -2.63 1.64 7.09
C VAL A 203 -3.23 2.52 8.19
N ARG A 204 -4.25 2.01 8.88
CA ARG A 204 -4.84 2.71 10.02
C ARG A 204 -3.87 2.68 11.19
N VAL A 205 -3.43 3.86 11.61
CA VAL A 205 -2.58 4.05 12.79
C VAL A 205 -3.39 4.75 13.89
N ASP A 206 -3.30 4.22 15.11
CA ASP A 206 -3.78 4.93 16.29
C ASP A 206 -2.72 5.93 16.77
N TRP A 207 -2.87 7.17 16.31
CA TRP A 207 -1.96 8.26 16.69
C TRP A 207 -2.07 8.67 18.16
N ASN A 208 -3.18 8.37 18.85
CA ASN A 208 -3.31 8.72 20.26
C ASN A 208 -2.33 7.91 21.11
N ALA A 209 -2.12 6.64 20.77
CA ALA A 209 -1.14 5.78 21.43
C ALA A 209 0.30 6.34 21.36
N LEU A 210 0.64 7.09 20.30
CA LEU A 210 1.96 7.73 20.18
C LEU A 210 2.17 8.91 21.13
N TYR A 211 1.09 9.57 21.54
CA TYR A 211 1.12 10.75 22.41
C TYR A 211 0.79 10.45 23.88
N GLU A 212 0.37 9.22 24.20
CA GLU A 212 0.07 8.80 25.57
C GLU A 212 1.27 8.98 26.49
N GLY A 213 1.06 9.58 27.67
CA GLY A 213 2.12 9.83 28.65
C GLY A 213 3.13 10.93 28.29
N THR A 214 3.04 11.55 27.09
CA THR A 214 4.00 12.57 26.65
C THR A 214 3.69 13.98 27.15
N GLY A 215 2.47 14.22 27.64
CA GLY A 215 1.97 15.56 27.99
C GLY A 215 1.63 16.45 26.79
N ALA A 216 1.59 15.88 25.57
CA ALA A 216 1.23 16.59 24.35
C ALA A 216 -0.14 17.26 24.45
N ARG A 217 -0.26 18.45 23.83
CA ARG A 217 -1.49 19.24 23.80
C ARG A 217 -1.82 19.62 22.36
N ARG A 218 -3.11 19.78 22.07
CA ARG A 218 -3.56 20.31 20.77
C ARG A 218 -3.17 21.79 20.68
N VAL A 219 -2.63 22.17 19.52
CA VAL A 219 -2.26 23.55 19.18
C VAL A 219 -2.98 23.95 17.88
N PRO A 220 -3.28 25.24 17.67
CA PRO A 220 -3.82 25.70 16.39
C PRO A 220 -2.79 25.47 15.27
N LEU A 221 -3.25 24.91 14.15
CA LEU A 221 -2.46 24.70 12.94
C LEU A 221 -3.08 25.47 11.76
N PRO A 222 -2.32 25.77 10.69
CA PRO A 222 -2.89 26.33 9.47
C PRO A 222 -4.06 25.50 8.94
N SER A 223 -5.08 26.16 8.39
CA SER A 223 -6.20 25.48 7.74
C SER A 223 -5.76 24.75 6.47
N TYR A 224 -6.60 23.85 5.98
CA TYR A 224 -6.36 23.11 4.73
C TYR A 224 -6.01 24.04 3.56
N ALA A 225 -4.91 23.73 2.87
CA ALA A 225 -4.45 24.47 1.70
C ALA A 225 -5.24 24.06 0.44
N PHE A 226 -6.45 24.61 0.29
CA PHE A 226 -7.29 24.32 -0.89
C PHE A 226 -6.54 24.56 -2.21
N ARG A 227 -6.48 23.53 -3.06
CA ARG A 227 -6.14 23.63 -4.49
C ARG A 227 -7.36 24.22 -5.20
N ARG A 228 -7.33 25.53 -5.45
CA ARG A 228 -8.48 26.29 -5.93
C ARG A 228 -8.53 26.29 -7.45
N ASP A 229 -9.67 25.90 -7.98
CA ASP A 229 -10.05 26.16 -9.37
C ASP A 229 -11.27 27.08 -9.42
N ARG A 230 -11.42 27.82 -10.51
CA ARG A 230 -12.53 28.74 -10.69
C ARG A 230 -13.76 27.99 -11.19
N PHE A 231 -14.71 27.76 -10.30
CA PHE A 231 -16.03 27.24 -10.66
C PHE A 231 -17.04 28.38 -10.70
N TRP A 232 -17.50 28.73 -11.90
CA TRP A 232 -18.53 29.75 -12.11
C TRP A 232 -19.56 29.24 -13.11
N LEU A 233 -20.85 29.35 -12.80
CA LEU A 233 -21.90 29.02 -13.75
C LEU A 233 -21.86 30.05 -14.89
N PRO A 234 -21.88 29.62 -16.16
CA PRO A 234 -22.03 30.54 -17.27
C PRO A 234 -23.34 31.31 -17.09
N THR A 235 -23.26 32.63 -16.91
CA THR A 235 -24.45 33.47 -16.98
C THR A 235 -24.97 33.42 -18.42
N ALA A 236 -26.29 33.52 -18.62
CA ALA A 236 -26.92 33.45 -19.96
C ALA A 236 -26.31 34.42 -21.00
N VAL A 237 -25.60 35.47 -20.54
CA VAL A 237 -24.83 36.40 -21.37
C VAL A 237 -23.58 35.74 -21.97
N ALA A 238 -22.84 34.92 -21.22
CA ALA A 238 -21.63 34.23 -21.69
C ALA A 238 -21.92 33.08 -22.66
N ARG A 239 -23.09 32.43 -22.54
CA ARG A 239 -23.55 31.40 -23.49
C ARG A 239 -23.89 31.97 -24.87
N ARG A 240 -24.31 33.24 -24.93
CA ARG A 240 -24.59 33.97 -26.17
C ARG A 240 -23.34 34.49 -26.89
N THR A 241 -22.22 34.68 -26.19
CA THR A 241 -20.99 35.21 -26.81
C THR A 241 -20.15 34.14 -27.49
N ALA A 242 -20.21 32.87 -27.05
CA ALA A 242 -19.51 31.76 -27.69
C ALA A 242 -20.20 31.26 -28.98
N ALA A 243 -21.50 31.48 -29.12
CA ALA A 243 -22.28 31.16 -30.32
C ALA A 243 -22.31 32.29 -31.36
N SER A 244 -21.50 33.34 -31.21
CA SER A 244 -21.62 34.57 -31.98
C SER A 244 -20.37 34.96 -32.76
N SER A 245 -19.85 34.07 -33.60
CA SER A 245 -19.04 34.47 -34.76
C SER A 245 -19.89 35.09 -35.90
N SER A 246 -21.16 35.39 -35.66
CA SER A 246 -21.89 36.48 -36.30
C SER A 246 -22.86 37.09 -35.27
N ARG A 247 -22.92 38.42 -35.12
CA ARG A 247 -23.86 39.08 -34.20
C ARG A 247 -24.89 39.94 -34.94
N PRO A 248 -26.19 39.56 -34.93
CA PRO A 248 -27.31 40.36 -35.41
C PRO A 248 -27.75 41.48 -34.43
N THR A 249 -26.82 42.04 -33.64
CA THR A 249 -27.17 43.04 -32.59
C THR A 249 -27.14 44.50 -33.04
N ASP A 250 -26.66 44.82 -34.26
CA ASP A 250 -26.82 46.17 -34.82
C ASP A 250 -28.27 46.46 -35.24
N ALA A 251 -29.07 45.42 -35.49
CA ALA A 251 -30.49 45.56 -35.85
C ALA A 251 -31.44 45.82 -34.66
N TRP A 252 -30.92 45.86 -33.42
CA TRP A 252 -31.72 45.90 -32.19
C TRP A 252 -31.53 47.21 -31.39
N ARG A 253 -30.92 48.23 -32.00
CA ARG A 253 -30.74 49.54 -31.38
C ARG A 253 -31.76 50.52 -31.94
N TYR A 254 -32.63 51.05 -31.10
CA TYR A 254 -33.45 52.20 -31.45
C TYR A 254 -32.69 53.49 -31.13
N ARG A 255 -32.85 54.50 -32.00
CA ARG A 255 -32.36 55.85 -31.77
C ARG A 255 -33.52 56.67 -31.19
N VAL A 256 -33.37 57.15 -29.97
CA VAL A 256 -34.35 58.07 -29.37
C VAL A 256 -34.16 59.44 -30.01
N THR A 257 -35.20 59.93 -30.69
CA THR A 257 -35.26 61.30 -31.23
C THR A 257 -36.54 61.96 -30.74
N TRP A 258 -36.46 63.22 -30.35
CA TRP A 258 -37.63 63.99 -29.98
C TRP A 258 -38.16 64.77 -31.18
N THR A 259 -39.47 64.70 -31.39
CA THR A 259 -40.18 65.52 -32.37
C THR A 259 -41.20 66.33 -31.59
N ALA A 260 -41.15 67.65 -31.73
CA ALA A 260 -42.15 68.52 -31.12
C ALA A 260 -43.50 68.21 -31.78
N LEU A 261 -44.50 67.84 -30.98
CA LEU A 261 -45.87 67.67 -31.44
C LEU A 261 -46.56 69.03 -31.39
N GLU A 262 -47.22 69.43 -32.48
CA GLU A 262 -48.11 70.60 -32.45
C GLU A 262 -49.31 70.30 -31.55
N THR A 263 -49.51 71.11 -30.53
CA THR A 263 -50.67 71.02 -29.64
C THR A 263 -51.93 71.34 -30.45
N PRO A 264 -52.91 70.43 -30.58
CA PRO A 264 -54.16 70.75 -31.25
C PRO A 264 -54.86 71.90 -30.51
N ALA A 265 -55.28 72.93 -31.24
CA ALA A 265 -56.08 74.01 -30.69
C ALA A 265 -57.49 73.49 -30.36
N GLY A 266 -57.68 73.08 -29.11
CA GLY A 266 -58.97 72.68 -28.56
C GLY A 266 -58.81 72.33 -27.08
N GLU A 267 -59.77 72.75 -26.24
CA GLU A 267 -59.79 72.46 -24.81
C GLU A 267 -60.00 70.95 -24.57
N GLY A 268 -58.91 70.20 -24.57
CA GLY A 268 -58.91 68.81 -24.15
C GLY A 268 -59.24 68.70 -22.67
N ARG A 269 -60.44 68.21 -22.33
CA ARG A 269 -60.77 67.84 -20.95
C ARG A 269 -60.13 66.51 -20.60
N LEU A 270 -59.38 66.50 -19.51
CA LEU A 270 -58.81 65.28 -18.95
C LEU A 270 -59.95 64.45 -18.35
N SER A 271 -60.10 63.19 -18.78
CA SER A 271 -61.05 62.25 -18.15
C SER A 271 -60.29 61.09 -17.51
N GLY A 272 -60.76 60.60 -16.37
CA GLY A 272 -60.12 59.50 -15.62
C GLY A 272 -59.19 59.98 -14.50
N ARG A 273 -58.45 59.04 -13.90
CA ARG A 273 -57.51 59.30 -12.81
C ARG A 273 -56.14 59.64 -13.36
N TRP A 274 -55.66 60.84 -13.05
CA TRP A 274 -54.36 61.33 -13.50
C TRP A 274 -53.41 61.49 -12.31
N LEU A 275 -52.14 61.17 -12.56
CA LEU A 275 -51.02 61.50 -11.69
C LEU A 275 -50.30 62.69 -12.31
N VAL A 276 -50.35 63.84 -11.64
CA VAL A 276 -49.62 65.04 -12.06
C VAL A 276 -48.32 65.08 -11.27
N VAL A 277 -47.19 65.24 -11.97
CA VAL A 277 -45.86 65.30 -11.37
C VAL A 277 -45.28 66.68 -11.64
N GLY A 278 -45.31 67.55 -10.64
CA GLY A 278 -44.66 68.87 -10.67
C GLY A 278 -43.28 68.83 -10.05
N GLN A 279 -42.36 69.64 -10.57
CA GLN A 279 -41.11 69.95 -9.88
C GLN A 279 -41.39 71.12 -8.94
N ASP A 280 -41.81 70.81 -7.71
CA ASP A 280 -41.47 71.51 -6.46
C ASP A 280 -42.54 71.25 -5.39
N GLY A 281 -42.07 70.92 -4.19
CA GLY A 281 -42.91 70.47 -3.09
C GLY A 281 -43.65 71.62 -2.42
N ASP A 282 -44.97 71.64 -2.57
CA ASP A 282 -45.91 72.15 -1.57
C ASP A 282 -47.34 71.70 -1.93
N GLY A 283 -47.94 70.87 -1.07
CA GLY A 283 -49.39 70.65 -0.96
C GLY A 283 -50.12 69.94 -2.12
N LEU A 284 -51.10 69.10 -1.77
CA LEU A 284 -52.12 68.64 -2.72
C LEU A 284 -52.79 69.87 -3.37
N VAL A 285 -52.66 70.02 -4.69
CA VAL A 285 -53.37 71.05 -5.47
C VAL A 285 -54.88 70.80 -5.32
N PRO A 286 -55.67 71.68 -4.68
CA PRO A 286 -57.04 71.34 -4.30
C PRO A 286 -58.06 71.29 -5.45
N GLU A 287 -57.74 71.74 -6.66
CA GLU A 287 -58.74 71.81 -7.73
C GLU A 287 -58.16 71.39 -9.08
N LEU A 288 -58.50 70.15 -9.46
CA LEU A 288 -58.73 69.78 -10.86
C LEU A 288 -60.13 69.15 -10.91
N THR A 289 -61.16 69.97 -10.67
CA THR A 289 -62.54 69.60 -10.96
C THR A 289 -62.87 70.03 -12.38
N GLY A 290 -63.09 69.04 -13.26
CA GLY A 290 -63.56 69.24 -14.62
C GLY A 290 -63.25 68.07 -15.54
#